data_AF-A0A835WAA5-F1
#
_entry.id   AF-A0A835WAA5-F1
#
_cell.length_a   1.000
_cell.length_b   1.000
_cell.length_c   1.000
_cell.angle_alpha   90.00
_cell.angle_beta   90.00
_cell.angle_gamma   90.00
#
_symmetry.space_group_name_H-M   'P 1'
#
loop_
_entity.id
_entity.type
_entity.pdbx_description
1 polymer ?
#
loop_
_entity_poly.entity_id
_entity_poly.type
_entity_poly.pdbx_seq_one_letter_code
_entity_poly.pdbx_strand_id
1 'polypeptide(L)'
;MHAAKAVNCTQGCTLHGVCNEELGRCDCHRTRTGAACELQLTGEPLKQRCKSSGFSGVSSCTSEKNTCPNNCLRRGTCVAGFCLCQPGFFGNDCALSMAPAGPNGTPTPAVLSDRGYTPRAAGPRVYIYDLPPELTTWRNDDRLDRWTTRHFLEMLTASGARVGDPKAADWFYLPVRLRSSSDGHVLRRALEYVQAAQPWFNATGGRNHFVMAVGDMGRLESERGPLSANVTFVSHWGLSTSKAEQLKSPHWRASHRNATDIVLPVYLALRKLQKFGILNSRHHPKFTTLAPPDVRERNGPLLWFAGRVCQDSSPPRTDVWPNCPKAMGYSAMTRQAVYFHHWNRTGFQLLRGDKQYAKHLLTSKFCFGPMGGGHGQRQFQAALAGCVPVVIGDGVLEAWEPYLDWNQFGVRVAEADIPRLHTILAGIGPEEYARKVRSLRCAAQHMAFSSVTGAYMGESGRFDAFETLLAVLAARARHPDTPQERLRQVDPALDAFMDCREGPGAAVGGGGEEGGKGSAGGNGAGVDAAGEDAQRLNSAPAAGKAQPLCSVSPYDKADPGVTLCSSLYRNPFQPPAGGLRCAGAGDVAACARAWA
;
A
#
# COMPACT_ATOMS: atom_id res chain seq x y z
N MET A 1 22.20 -18.40 -24.17
CA MET A 1 22.74 -17.24 -23.43
C MET A 1 23.32 -16.28 -24.44
N HIS A 2 22.58 -15.25 -24.86
CA HIS A 2 23.16 -14.14 -25.60
C HIS A 2 23.50 -13.05 -24.59
N ALA A 3 24.78 -12.72 -24.45
CA ALA A 3 25.21 -11.54 -23.72
C ALA A 3 24.56 -10.32 -24.39
N ALA A 4 23.72 -9.59 -23.64
CA ALA A 4 23.19 -8.33 -24.11
C ALA A 4 24.38 -7.38 -24.32
N LYS A 5 24.63 -7.02 -25.59
CA LYS A 5 25.59 -5.98 -25.95
C LYS A 5 25.12 -4.71 -25.26
N ALA A 6 26.00 -4.00 -24.55
CA ALA A 6 25.65 -2.70 -23.98
C ALA A 6 25.11 -1.79 -25.10
N VAL A 7 23.82 -1.46 -25.03
CA VAL A 7 23.17 -0.60 -26.02
C VAL A 7 23.34 0.82 -25.50
N ASN A 8 24.21 1.59 -26.16
CA ASN A 8 24.33 3.00 -25.85
C ASN A 8 23.06 3.73 -26.28
N CYS A 9 22.55 4.62 -25.43
CA CYS A 9 21.48 5.52 -25.83
C CYS A 9 21.91 6.41 -27.00
N THR A 10 20.92 6.91 -27.74
CA THR A 10 21.12 7.91 -28.80
C THR A 10 22.00 9.06 -28.31
N GLN A 11 22.97 9.46 -29.13
CA GLN A 11 23.83 10.60 -28.83
C GLN A 11 23.00 11.86 -28.56
N GLY A 12 23.35 12.60 -27.51
CA GLY A 12 22.62 13.80 -27.09
C GLY A 12 21.42 13.54 -26.17
N CYS A 13 21.07 12.28 -25.89
CA CYS A 13 19.93 11.95 -25.03
C CYS A 13 19.98 12.67 -23.67
N THR A 14 21.14 12.65 -23.00
CA THR A 14 21.34 13.22 -21.66
C THR A 14 21.22 14.76 -21.61
N LEU A 15 21.13 15.44 -22.76
CA LEU A 15 20.89 16.88 -22.82
C LEU A 15 19.41 17.22 -22.56
N HIS A 16 18.50 16.32 -22.90
CA HIS A 16 17.06 16.61 -22.97
C HIS A 16 16.15 15.50 -22.43
N GLY A 17 16.70 14.32 -22.15
CA GLY A 17 16.02 13.16 -21.61
C GLY A 17 16.93 12.36 -20.67
N VAL A 18 16.45 11.18 -20.28
CA VAL A 18 17.20 10.25 -19.41
C VAL A 18 17.64 9.07 -20.24
N CYS A 19 18.93 8.77 -20.22
CA CYS A 19 19.44 7.53 -20.81
C CYS A 19 19.21 6.38 -19.84
N ASN A 20 18.29 5.48 -20.15
CA ASN A 20 18.21 4.19 -19.47
C ASN A 20 19.32 3.30 -20.06
N GLU A 21 20.42 3.19 -19.33
CA GLU A 21 21.63 2.46 -19.74
C GLU A 21 21.46 0.94 -19.74
N GLU A 22 20.48 0.42 -18.99
CA GLU A 22 20.15 -1.01 -19.00
C GLU A 22 19.53 -1.43 -20.35
N LEU A 23 18.66 -0.57 -20.90
CA LEU A 23 17.84 -0.86 -22.08
C LEU A 23 18.30 -0.12 -23.34
N GLY A 24 19.25 0.82 -23.21
CA GLY A 24 19.68 1.72 -24.29
C GLY A 24 18.57 2.64 -24.80
N ARG A 25 17.60 2.97 -23.93
CA ARG A 25 16.40 3.75 -24.28
C ARG A 25 16.56 5.20 -23.81
N CYS A 26 16.23 6.17 -24.68
CA CYS A 26 16.15 7.57 -24.28
C CYS A 26 14.73 7.94 -23.84
N ASP A 27 14.58 8.33 -22.57
CA ASP A 27 13.29 8.66 -21.96
C ASP A 27 13.03 10.16 -21.96
N CYS A 28 11.98 10.56 -22.68
CA CYS A 28 11.58 11.96 -22.77
C CYS A 28 10.53 12.32 -21.72
N HIS A 29 10.64 13.53 -21.17
CA HIS A 29 9.49 14.14 -20.49
C HIS A 29 8.38 14.47 -21.50
N ARG A 30 7.16 14.65 -20.98
CA ARG A 30 5.94 14.82 -21.79
C ARG A 30 6.05 15.90 -22.88
N THR A 31 6.86 16.93 -22.70
CA THR A 31 6.93 18.05 -23.66
C THR A 31 8.04 17.89 -24.70
N ARG A 32 8.73 16.74 -24.74
CA ARG A 32 9.79 16.46 -25.71
C ARG A 32 9.57 15.16 -26.48
N THR A 33 10.22 15.04 -27.63
CA THR A 33 10.18 13.88 -28.52
C THR A 33 11.46 13.84 -29.36
N GLY A 34 11.60 12.81 -30.19
CA GLY A 34 12.83 12.56 -30.95
C GLY A 34 13.65 11.44 -30.33
N ALA A 35 14.65 10.95 -31.05
CA ALA A 35 15.45 9.80 -30.61
C ALA A 35 16.36 10.13 -29.42
N ALA A 36 16.69 11.41 -29.24
CA ALA A 36 17.47 11.97 -28.13
C ALA A 36 16.67 13.02 -27.33
N CYS A 37 15.34 13.06 -27.48
CA CYS A 37 14.46 14.06 -26.88
C CYS A 37 14.77 15.52 -27.31
N GLU A 38 15.40 15.71 -28.45
CA GLU A 38 15.88 16.99 -28.98
C GLU A 38 14.74 17.92 -29.43
N LEU A 39 13.59 17.34 -29.80
CA LEU A 39 12.47 18.10 -30.35
C LEU A 39 11.51 18.53 -29.23
N GLN A 40 11.31 19.84 -29.09
CA GLN A 40 10.29 20.41 -28.21
C GLN A 40 8.91 20.30 -28.86
N LEU A 41 7.95 19.71 -28.16
CA LEU A 41 6.55 19.69 -28.58
C LEU A 41 5.84 20.97 -28.15
N THR A 42 5.12 21.57 -29.09
CA THR A 42 4.29 22.77 -28.90
C THR A 42 2.96 22.60 -29.64
N GLY A 43 2.04 23.55 -29.48
CA GLY A 43 0.80 23.59 -30.27
C GLY A 43 -0.09 22.34 -30.11
N GLU A 44 -0.66 21.87 -31.22
CA GLU A 44 -1.63 20.79 -31.24
C GLU A 44 -1.07 19.41 -30.80
N PRO A 45 0.13 18.99 -31.23
CA PRO A 45 0.73 17.75 -30.74
C PRO A 45 0.86 17.67 -29.22
N LEU A 46 1.27 18.77 -28.57
CA LEU A 46 1.36 18.84 -27.11
C LEU A 46 -0.03 18.78 -26.45
N LYS A 47 -1.03 19.50 -26.99
CA LYS A 47 -2.41 19.44 -26.51
C LYS A 47 -2.96 18.01 -26.58
N GLN A 48 -2.76 17.31 -27.69
CA GLN A 48 -3.21 15.93 -27.87
C GLN A 48 -2.53 14.99 -26.87
N ARG A 49 -1.21 15.13 -26.67
CA ARG A 49 -0.47 14.34 -25.68
C ARG A 49 -0.99 14.57 -24.26
N CYS A 50 -1.21 15.82 -23.87
CA CYS A 50 -1.75 16.17 -22.56
C CYS A 50 -3.17 15.63 -22.34
N LYS A 51 -4.03 15.71 -23.35
CA LYS A 51 -5.37 15.09 -23.33
C LYS A 51 -5.28 13.58 -23.15
N SER A 52 -4.44 12.90 -23.94
CA SER A 52 -4.25 11.45 -23.86
C SER A 52 -3.69 10.99 -22.51
N SER A 53 -2.92 11.87 -21.85
CA SER A 53 -2.33 11.69 -20.53
C SER A 53 -3.30 11.94 -19.37
N GLY A 54 -4.52 12.42 -19.67
CA GLY A 54 -5.56 12.69 -18.67
C GLY A 54 -5.50 14.09 -18.06
N PHE A 55 -4.85 15.06 -18.70
CA PHE A 55 -4.88 16.46 -18.24
C PHE A 55 -6.02 17.24 -18.89
N SER A 56 -6.48 18.29 -18.21
CA SER A 56 -7.53 19.19 -18.72
C SER A 56 -7.00 20.16 -19.78
N GLY A 57 -5.69 20.40 -19.83
CA GLY A 57 -5.05 21.28 -20.78
C GLY A 57 -3.53 21.24 -20.65
N VAL A 58 -2.85 22.01 -21.50
CA VAL A 58 -1.38 22.09 -21.51
C VAL A 58 -0.84 22.67 -20.20
N SER A 59 -1.46 23.71 -19.66
CA SER A 59 -0.99 24.37 -18.43
C SER A 59 -0.95 23.44 -17.21
N SER A 60 -1.95 22.56 -17.04
CA SER A 60 -1.95 21.56 -15.95
C SER A 60 -0.98 20.41 -16.24
N CYS A 61 -0.87 20.00 -17.50
CA CYS A 61 0.03 18.96 -17.98
C CYS A 61 1.52 19.28 -17.82
N THR A 62 1.89 20.56 -17.94
CA THR A 62 3.27 21.04 -17.82
C THR A 62 3.53 21.78 -16.51
N SER A 63 2.59 21.69 -15.56
CA SER A 63 2.69 22.40 -14.28
C SER A 63 3.79 21.82 -13.39
N GLU A 64 4.50 22.70 -12.69
CA GLU A 64 5.42 22.35 -11.59
C GLU A 64 4.70 21.73 -10.38
N LYS A 65 3.36 21.83 -10.32
CA LYS A 65 2.56 21.14 -9.28
C LYS A 65 2.63 19.62 -9.41
N ASN A 66 2.97 19.09 -10.60
CA ASN A 66 3.14 17.66 -10.79
C ASN A 66 4.42 17.20 -10.08
N THR A 67 4.26 16.47 -8.97
CA THR A 67 5.38 16.05 -8.13
C THR A 67 6.07 14.80 -8.65
N CYS A 68 7.39 14.74 -8.47
CA CYS A 68 8.19 13.59 -8.86
C CYS A 68 8.32 12.57 -7.72
N PRO A 69 8.38 11.25 -8.02
CA PRO A 69 8.68 10.24 -7.01
C PRO A 69 10.00 10.54 -6.29
N ASN A 70 9.99 10.43 -4.96
CA ASN A 70 11.15 10.63 -4.08
C ASN A 70 11.96 11.92 -4.35
N ASN A 71 11.32 12.94 -4.92
CA ASN A 71 11.97 14.18 -5.37
C ASN A 71 13.24 13.93 -6.22
N CYS A 72 13.19 12.91 -7.09
CA CYS A 72 14.31 12.47 -7.94
C CYS A 72 15.59 12.16 -7.16
N LEU A 73 15.48 11.85 -5.86
CA LEU A 73 16.58 11.53 -4.94
C LEU A 73 17.71 12.58 -4.90
N ARG A 74 17.40 13.82 -5.31
CA ARG A 74 18.37 14.91 -5.54
C ARG A 74 19.45 14.57 -6.58
N ARG A 75 19.14 13.68 -7.52
CA ARG A 75 19.99 13.25 -8.66
C ARG A 75 19.39 13.64 -10.00
N GLY A 76 18.46 14.58 -9.99
CA GLY A 76 17.77 15.03 -11.18
C GLY A 76 16.88 16.21 -10.88
N THR A 77 16.35 16.79 -11.95
CA THR A 77 15.40 17.90 -11.89
C THR A 77 14.00 17.38 -12.15
N CYS A 78 13.04 17.74 -11.30
CA CYS A 78 11.65 17.39 -11.54
C CYS A 78 11.06 18.29 -12.63
N VAL A 79 10.69 17.70 -13.77
CA VAL A 79 10.10 18.41 -14.91
C VAL A 79 8.70 17.87 -15.14
N ALA A 80 7.70 18.58 -14.61
CA ALA A 80 6.29 18.20 -14.68
C ALA A 80 6.09 16.71 -14.34
N GLY A 81 6.44 16.28 -13.12
CA GLY A 81 6.26 14.89 -12.65
C GLY A 81 7.20 13.83 -13.25
N PHE A 82 8.10 14.21 -14.16
CA PHE A 82 9.17 13.36 -14.71
C PHE A 82 10.52 13.73 -14.10
N CYS A 83 11.28 12.75 -13.63
CA CYS A 83 12.64 12.97 -13.14
C CYS A 83 13.64 13.02 -14.30
N LEU A 84 14.14 14.21 -14.62
CA LEU A 84 15.27 14.38 -15.53
C LEU A 84 16.57 14.12 -14.77
N CYS A 85 17.03 12.88 -14.80
CA CYS A 85 18.20 12.40 -14.07
C CYS A 85 19.51 12.97 -14.63
N GLN A 86 20.48 13.13 -13.72
CA GLN A 86 21.87 13.42 -14.08
C GLN A 86 22.46 12.24 -14.89
N PRO A 87 23.41 12.50 -15.80
CA PRO A 87 24.06 11.44 -16.59
C PRO A 87 24.61 10.31 -15.71
N GLY A 88 24.42 9.05 -16.14
CA GLY A 88 24.77 7.85 -15.38
C GLY A 88 23.70 7.38 -14.39
N PHE A 89 22.62 8.14 -14.18
CA PHE A 89 21.48 7.75 -13.37
C PHE A 89 20.19 7.63 -14.20
N PHE A 90 19.35 6.66 -13.85
CA PHE A 90 18.08 6.39 -14.51
C PHE A 90 17.05 5.77 -13.56
N GLY A 91 15.89 5.39 -14.12
CA GLY A 91 14.71 4.99 -13.37
C GLY A 91 13.77 6.15 -13.05
N ASN A 92 12.56 5.82 -12.62
CA ASN A 92 11.48 6.76 -12.31
C ASN A 92 11.83 7.84 -11.26
N ASP A 93 12.80 7.56 -10.39
CA ASP A 93 13.26 8.41 -9.30
C ASP A 93 14.77 8.68 -9.30
N CYS A 94 15.48 8.33 -10.38
CA CYS A 94 16.94 8.42 -10.52
C CYS A 94 17.72 7.55 -9.52
N ALA A 95 17.13 6.46 -9.03
CA ALA A 95 17.79 5.55 -8.09
C ALA A 95 18.77 4.57 -8.75
N LEU A 96 18.66 4.30 -10.05
CA LEU A 96 19.45 3.27 -10.71
C LEU A 96 20.69 3.86 -11.39
N SER A 97 21.77 3.08 -11.39
CA SER A 97 23.00 3.30 -12.15
C SER A 97 23.61 1.94 -12.52
N MET A 98 24.39 1.87 -13.59
CA MET A 98 25.07 0.62 -13.95
C MET A 98 26.25 0.38 -13.02
N ALA A 99 26.20 -0.69 -12.23
CA ALA A 99 27.36 -1.12 -11.44
C ALA A 99 28.44 -1.71 -12.37
N PRO A 100 29.73 -1.51 -12.06
CA PRO A 100 30.81 -2.15 -12.79
C PRO A 100 30.61 -3.66 -12.85
N ALA A 101 30.90 -4.25 -14.00
CA ALA A 101 31.03 -5.68 -14.12
C ALA A 101 32.05 -6.20 -13.09
N GLY A 102 31.67 -7.20 -12.30
CA GLY A 102 32.66 -8.00 -11.57
C GLY A 102 33.63 -8.71 -12.54
N PRO A 103 34.68 -9.39 -12.05
CA PRO A 103 35.76 -9.94 -12.87
C PRO A 103 35.34 -10.81 -14.07
N ASN A 104 34.14 -11.42 -14.01
CA ASN A 104 33.55 -12.24 -15.07
C ASN A 104 32.09 -11.84 -15.43
N GLY A 105 31.65 -10.62 -15.06
CA GLY A 105 30.25 -10.21 -15.13
C GLY A 105 29.92 -9.27 -16.29
N THR A 106 28.63 -9.15 -16.61
CA THR A 106 28.10 -8.00 -17.36
C THR A 106 27.72 -6.90 -16.37
N PRO A 107 27.85 -5.60 -16.71
CA PRO A 107 27.29 -4.53 -15.88
C PRO A 107 25.81 -4.78 -15.61
N THR A 108 25.37 -4.57 -14.37
CA THR A 108 23.97 -4.73 -13.95
C THR A 108 23.48 -3.46 -13.28
N PRO A 109 22.18 -3.12 -13.41
CA PRO A 109 21.62 -2.02 -12.64
C PRO A 109 21.80 -2.28 -11.15
N ALA A 110 22.21 -1.25 -10.43
CA ALA A 110 22.27 -1.24 -8.98
C ALA A 110 21.44 -0.07 -8.45
N VAL A 111 20.71 -0.32 -7.37
CA VAL A 111 19.98 0.72 -6.66
C VAL A 111 21.01 1.49 -5.83
N LEU A 112 21.11 2.81 -6.04
CA LEU A 112 21.90 3.72 -5.21
C LEU A 112 23.35 3.23 -5.00
N SER A 113 24.02 2.82 -6.08
CA SER A 113 25.31 2.11 -6.04
C SER A 113 26.44 2.88 -5.34
N ASP A 114 26.36 4.21 -5.34
CA ASP A 114 27.28 5.16 -4.71
C ASP A 114 26.91 5.51 -3.26
N ARG A 115 25.82 4.97 -2.71
CA ARG A 115 25.34 5.22 -1.33
C ARG A 115 25.25 3.95 -0.49
N GLY A 116 25.87 2.85 -0.92
CA GLY A 116 25.94 1.60 -0.16
C GLY A 116 24.57 1.00 0.18
N TYR A 117 23.60 1.15 -0.72
CA TYR A 117 22.29 0.56 -0.53
C TYR A 117 22.37 -0.95 -0.36
N THR A 118 21.76 -1.43 0.71
CA THR A 118 21.64 -2.86 1.01
C THR A 118 20.15 -3.21 1.04
N PRO A 119 19.70 -4.16 0.21
CA PRO A 119 18.34 -4.66 0.32
C PRO A 119 18.05 -5.19 1.72
N ARG A 120 16.79 -5.09 2.16
CA ARG A 120 16.35 -5.64 3.45
C ARG A 120 16.67 -7.14 3.55
N ALA A 121 17.08 -7.59 4.73
CA ALA A 121 17.49 -8.98 4.95
C ALA A 121 16.34 -9.99 4.86
N ALA A 122 15.11 -9.56 5.14
CA ALA A 122 13.92 -10.42 5.19
C ALA A 122 12.79 -9.87 4.32
N GLY A 123 11.95 -10.75 3.79
CA GLY A 123 10.87 -10.39 2.85
C GLY A 123 11.27 -10.65 1.40
N PRO A 124 10.39 -10.33 0.44
CA PRO A 124 10.65 -10.60 -0.96
C PRO A 124 11.55 -9.51 -1.54
N ARG A 125 12.48 -9.92 -2.41
CA ARG A 125 13.24 -9.02 -3.28
C ARG A 125 12.39 -8.73 -4.52
N VAL A 126 12.16 -7.46 -4.80
CA VAL A 126 11.27 -7.03 -5.88
C VAL A 126 12.03 -6.22 -6.91
N TYR A 127 12.10 -6.71 -8.15
CA TYR A 127 12.55 -5.91 -9.28
C TYR A 127 11.37 -5.09 -9.82
N ILE A 128 11.61 -3.80 -10.09
CA ILE A 128 10.61 -2.90 -10.65
C ILE A 128 11.00 -2.65 -12.10
N TYR A 129 10.13 -3.03 -13.04
CA TYR A 129 10.38 -2.74 -14.45
C TYR A 129 10.45 -1.24 -14.69
N ASP A 130 11.52 -0.81 -15.38
CA ASP A 130 11.60 0.54 -15.92
C ASP A 130 10.84 0.63 -17.26
N LEU A 131 9.57 1.03 -17.16
CA LEU A 131 8.67 1.16 -18.30
C LEU A 131 8.79 2.55 -18.95
N PRO A 132 8.54 2.66 -20.28
CA PRO A 132 8.50 3.94 -20.96
C PRO A 132 7.62 4.96 -20.23
N PRO A 133 8.04 6.24 -20.10
CA PRO A 133 7.33 7.26 -19.33
C PRO A 133 5.86 7.43 -19.70
N GLU A 134 5.47 7.19 -20.95
CA GLU A 134 4.08 7.25 -21.41
C GLU A 134 3.15 6.20 -20.78
N LEU A 135 3.72 5.12 -20.25
CA LEU A 135 3.00 4.06 -19.53
C LEU A 135 2.96 4.29 -18.01
N THR A 136 3.76 5.23 -17.51
CA THR A 136 3.94 5.51 -16.08
C THR A 136 3.77 7.00 -15.77
N THR A 137 4.87 7.77 -15.70
CA THR A 137 4.97 9.14 -15.17
C THR A 137 4.21 10.19 -15.99
N TRP A 138 3.89 9.90 -17.25
CA TRP A 138 3.09 10.78 -18.08
C TRP A 138 1.61 10.81 -17.70
N ARG A 139 1.13 9.92 -16.84
CA ARG A 139 -0.28 9.93 -16.44
C ARG A 139 -0.54 11.01 -15.37
N ASN A 140 -1.76 11.53 -15.39
CA ASN A 140 -2.23 12.43 -14.35
C ASN A 140 -2.75 11.61 -13.16
N ASP A 141 -2.01 11.62 -12.05
CA ASP A 141 -2.37 10.93 -10.81
C ASP A 141 -3.37 11.73 -9.95
N ASP A 142 -3.48 13.05 -10.13
CA ASP A 142 -4.45 13.89 -9.38
C ASP A 142 -5.91 13.53 -9.67
N ARG A 143 -6.17 12.87 -10.81
CA ARG A 143 -7.51 12.38 -11.16
C ARG A 143 -7.87 11.05 -10.50
N LEU A 144 -6.95 10.45 -9.75
CA LEU A 144 -7.24 9.22 -9.02
C LEU A 144 -7.92 9.56 -7.69
N ASP A 145 -9.12 9.02 -7.49
CA ASP A 145 -9.78 8.99 -6.18
C ASP A 145 -9.12 7.98 -5.21
N ARG A 146 -8.22 7.12 -5.73
CA ARG A 146 -7.48 6.07 -5.02
C ARG A 146 -6.00 6.08 -5.40
N TRP A 147 -5.16 6.46 -4.45
CA TRP A 147 -3.72 6.67 -4.66
C TRP A 147 -2.88 5.42 -4.36
N THR A 148 -3.52 4.26 -4.16
CA THR A 148 -2.86 3.02 -3.73
C THR A 148 -1.68 2.63 -4.62
N THR A 149 -1.82 2.66 -5.95
CA THR A 149 -0.73 2.29 -6.88
C THR A 149 0.48 3.20 -6.73
N ARG A 150 0.24 4.52 -6.59
CA ARG A 150 1.30 5.52 -6.43
C ARG A 150 2.03 5.35 -5.09
N HIS A 151 1.28 5.27 -4.00
CA HIS A 151 1.85 5.08 -2.67
C HIS A 151 2.55 3.73 -2.54
N PHE A 152 2.04 2.69 -3.19
CA PHE A 152 2.70 1.39 -3.20
C PHE A 152 4.08 1.46 -3.83
N LEU A 153 4.23 2.14 -4.97
CA LEU A 153 5.53 2.36 -5.60
C LEU A 153 6.49 3.16 -4.70
N GLU A 154 5.99 4.20 -4.03
CA GLU A 154 6.78 5.00 -3.09
C GLU A 154 7.24 4.17 -1.88
N MET A 155 6.34 3.38 -1.27
CA MET A 155 6.68 2.48 -0.17
C MET A 155 7.67 1.40 -0.63
N LEU A 156 7.46 0.81 -1.80
CA LEU A 156 8.33 -0.23 -2.34
C LEU A 156 9.75 0.28 -2.56
N THR A 157 9.90 1.48 -3.12
CA THR A 157 11.23 2.11 -3.32
C THR A 157 11.90 2.54 -2.02
N ALA A 158 11.14 2.84 -0.96
CA ALA A 158 11.66 3.23 0.36
C ALA A 158 11.87 2.06 1.35
N SER A 159 11.29 0.88 1.09
CA SER A 159 11.25 -0.24 2.03
C SER A 159 12.51 -1.11 2.10
N GLY A 160 13.49 -0.90 1.23
CA GLY A 160 14.62 -1.82 1.08
C GLY A 160 14.28 -3.11 0.31
N ALA A 161 13.04 -3.31 -0.12
CA ALA A 161 12.65 -4.51 -0.89
C ALA A 161 13.08 -4.46 -2.37
N ARG A 162 13.33 -3.26 -2.92
CA ARG A 162 13.71 -3.08 -4.34
C ARG A 162 15.11 -3.65 -4.61
N VAL A 163 15.26 -4.43 -5.67
CA VAL A 163 16.57 -4.84 -6.18
C VAL A 163 16.83 -4.28 -7.56
N GLY A 164 18.10 -3.97 -7.85
CA GLY A 164 18.55 -3.51 -9.17
C GLY A 164 18.87 -4.68 -10.11
N ASP A 165 19.46 -5.75 -9.57
CA ASP A 165 19.73 -6.96 -10.34
C ASP A 165 18.45 -7.82 -10.45
N PRO A 166 17.86 -8.00 -11.65
CA PRO A 166 16.68 -8.83 -11.82
C PRO A 166 16.92 -10.30 -11.48
N LYS A 167 18.16 -10.81 -11.51
CA LYS A 167 18.47 -12.19 -11.08
C LYS A 167 18.30 -12.40 -9.58
N ALA A 168 18.41 -11.32 -8.80
CA ALA A 168 18.21 -11.34 -7.37
C ALA A 168 16.72 -11.17 -6.99
N ALA A 169 15.81 -11.03 -7.94
CA ALA A 169 14.40 -10.79 -7.64
C ALA A 169 13.62 -12.09 -7.42
N ASP A 170 12.79 -12.09 -6.37
CA ASP A 170 11.78 -13.12 -6.14
C ASP A 170 10.50 -12.77 -6.91
N TRP A 171 10.20 -11.47 -7.03
CA TRP A 171 9.03 -10.93 -7.71
C TRP A 171 9.36 -9.76 -8.64
N PHE A 172 8.54 -9.59 -9.66
CA PHE A 172 8.62 -8.51 -10.64
C PHE A 172 7.37 -7.64 -10.58
N TYR A 173 7.55 -6.34 -10.35
CA TYR A 173 6.47 -5.37 -10.30
C TYR A 173 6.39 -4.56 -11.60
N LEU A 174 5.20 -4.46 -12.19
CA LEU A 174 4.93 -3.53 -13.28
C LEU A 174 4.19 -2.29 -12.73
N PRO A 175 4.84 -1.12 -12.65
CA PRO A 175 4.28 0.08 -12.03
C PRO A 175 3.31 0.84 -12.94
N VAL A 176 2.36 0.13 -13.56
CA VAL A 176 1.30 0.73 -14.38
C VAL A 176 0.11 1.16 -13.52
N ARG A 177 -0.46 2.32 -13.85
CA ARG A 177 -1.67 2.83 -13.20
C ARG A 177 -2.91 2.12 -13.74
N LEU A 178 -3.56 1.31 -12.89
CA LEU A 178 -4.77 0.55 -13.25
C LEU A 178 -5.94 0.89 -12.32
N ARG A 179 -6.76 1.87 -12.73
CA ARG A 179 -7.93 2.33 -11.97
C ARG A 179 -9.25 2.19 -12.73
N SER A 180 -9.22 2.12 -14.05
CA SER A 180 -10.41 2.14 -14.89
C SER A 180 -10.26 1.25 -16.12
N SER A 181 -11.38 1.03 -16.82
CA SER A 181 -11.39 0.21 -18.04
C SER A 181 -10.52 0.75 -19.17
N SER A 182 -10.31 2.07 -19.23
CA SER A 182 -9.44 2.69 -20.24
C SER A 182 -7.95 2.38 -20.00
N ASP A 183 -7.56 2.02 -18.77
CA ASP A 183 -6.17 1.71 -18.44
C ASP A 183 -5.74 0.31 -18.94
N GLY A 184 -6.67 -0.57 -19.31
CA GLY A 184 -6.31 -1.93 -19.73
C GLY A 184 -5.43 -2.01 -20.98
N HIS A 185 -5.51 -1.01 -21.87
CA HIS A 185 -4.59 -0.89 -23.00
C HIS A 185 -3.16 -0.54 -22.57
N VAL A 186 -3.00 0.17 -21.43
CA VAL A 186 -1.68 0.49 -20.86
C VAL A 186 -1.02 -0.77 -20.33
N LEU A 187 -1.76 -1.62 -19.62
CA LEU A 187 -1.25 -2.90 -19.15
C LEU A 187 -0.79 -3.79 -20.31
N ARG A 188 -1.63 -3.96 -21.34
CA ARG A 188 -1.26 -4.73 -22.53
C ARG A 188 0.03 -4.23 -23.17
N ARG A 189 0.15 -2.91 -23.40
CA ARG A 189 1.37 -2.31 -23.97
C ARG A 189 2.60 -2.49 -23.08
N ALA A 190 2.43 -2.40 -21.76
CA ALA A 190 3.52 -2.65 -20.82
C ALA A 190 4.00 -4.10 -20.86
N LEU A 191 3.06 -5.06 -20.95
CA LEU A 191 3.39 -6.49 -21.08
C LEU A 191 4.13 -6.77 -22.39
N GLU A 192 3.62 -6.26 -23.51
CA GLU A 192 4.29 -6.35 -24.82
C GLU A 192 5.70 -5.77 -24.77
N TYR A 193 5.86 -4.62 -24.12
CA TYR A 193 7.16 -3.99 -23.94
C TYR A 193 8.12 -4.88 -23.13
N VAL A 194 7.72 -5.36 -21.95
CA VAL A 194 8.63 -6.14 -21.09
C VAL A 194 8.98 -7.50 -21.70
N GLN A 195 8.07 -8.12 -22.46
CA GLN A 195 8.35 -9.36 -23.20
C GLN A 195 9.38 -9.18 -24.30
N ALA A 196 9.40 -8.00 -24.93
CA ALA A 196 10.35 -7.67 -25.99
C ALA A 196 11.69 -7.17 -25.43
N ALA A 197 11.66 -6.39 -24.35
CA ALA A 197 12.84 -5.72 -23.81
C ALA A 197 13.73 -6.62 -22.96
N GLN A 198 13.15 -7.57 -22.22
CA GLN A 198 13.89 -8.37 -21.24
C GLN A 198 13.36 -9.82 -21.12
N PRO A 199 14.21 -10.80 -20.76
CA PRO A 199 13.82 -12.21 -20.76
C PRO A 199 12.92 -12.62 -19.58
N TRP A 200 12.88 -11.82 -18.51
CA TRP A 200 12.34 -12.22 -17.21
C TRP A 200 10.84 -12.56 -17.23
N PHE A 201 10.05 -11.83 -18.02
CA PHE A 201 8.63 -12.12 -18.15
C PHE A 201 8.40 -13.47 -18.85
N ASN A 202 9.08 -13.69 -19.98
CA ASN A 202 8.93 -14.90 -20.78
C ASN A 202 9.48 -16.14 -20.04
N ALA A 203 10.49 -15.99 -19.19
CA ALA A 203 11.08 -17.07 -18.42
C ALA A 203 10.08 -17.75 -17.46
N THR A 204 9.11 -17.00 -16.94
CA THR A 204 8.10 -17.52 -15.99
C THR A 204 6.67 -17.45 -16.53
N GLY A 205 6.51 -16.95 -17.77
CA GLY A 205 5.20 -16.64 -18.35
C GLY A 205 4.37 -15.68 -17.50
N GLY A 206 5.01 -14.82 -16.68
CA GLY A 206 4.34 -13.87 -15.79
C GLY A 206 4.01 -14.41 -14.39
N ARG A 207 4.36 -15.64 -14.03
CA ARG A 207 3.95 -16.29 -12.76
C ARG A 207 4.46 -15.58 -11.50
N ASN A 208 5.63 -14.95 -11.57
CA ASN A 208 6.21 -14.13 -10.51
C ASN A 208 6.11 -12.62 -10.79
N HIS A 209 5.11 -12.22 -11.58
CA HIS A 209 4.83 -10.83 -11.91
C HIS A 209 3.53 -10.39 -11.25
N PHE A 210 3.48 -9.14 -10.80
CA PHE A 210 2.25 -8.60 -10.22
C PHE A 210 1.97 -7.14 -10.62
N VAL A 211 0.70 -6.79 -10.55
CA VAL A 211 0.17 -5.44 -10.82
C VAL A 211 -0.83 -5.02 -9.76
N MET A 212 -0.96 -3.71 -9.55
CA MET A 212 -1.95 -3.13 -8.63
C MET A 212 -3.17 -2.65 -9.42
N ALA A 213 -4.30 -3.38 -9.34
CA ALA A 213 -5.55 -3.09 -10.05
C ALA A 213 -6.64 -2.62 -9.08
N VAL A 214 -6.75 -1.31 -8.91
CA VAL A 214 -7.53 -0.68 -7.82
C VAL A 214 -8.90 -0.15 -8.26
N GLY A 215 -9.32 -0.57 -9.45
CA GLY A 215 -10.65 -0.37 -10.00
C GLY A 215 -11.78 -0.95 -9.15
N ASP A 216 -13.01 -0.55 -9.45
CA ASP A 216 -14.18 -1.00 -8.68
C ASP A 216 -14.53 -2.46 -8.98
N MET A 217 -14.19 -2.91 -10.18
CA MET A 217 -14.35 -4.29 -10.67
C MET A 217 -13.05 -5.10 -10.67
N GLY A 218 -11.96 -4.61 -10.06
CA GLY A 218 -10.68 -5.32 -9.99
C GLY A 218 -10.09 -5.67 -11.37
N ARG A 219 -9.64 -6.91 -11.53
CA ARG A 219 -8.92 -7.40 -12.73
C ARG A 219 -9.65 -7.17 -14.04
N LEU A 220 -10.96 -7.41 -14.13
CA LEU A 220 -11.73 -7.29 -15.38
C LEU A 220 -11.72 -5.88 -16.00
N GLU A 221 -11.56 -4.83 -15.19
CA GLU A 221 -11.40 -3.48 -15.72
C GLU A 221 -10.10 -3.37 -16.52
N SER A 222 -9.03 -4.01 -16.08
CA SER A 222 -7.67 -3.78 -16.58
C SER A 222 -7.14 -4.87 -17.51
N GLU A 223 -7.64 -6.09 -17.41
CA GLU A 223 -7.14 -7.21 -18.24
C GLU A 223 -7.60 -7.10 -19.70
N ARG A 224 -6.68 -7.30 -20.64
CA ARG A 224 -6.96 -7.34 -22.08
C ARG A 224 -6.18 -8.48 -22.72
N GLY A 225 -6.89 -9.54 -23.11
CA GLY A 225 -6.29 -10.70 -23.77
C GLY A 225 -5.49 -11.61 -22.82
N PRO A 226 -4.79 -12.62 -23.36
CA PRO A 226 -4.19 -13.69 -22.57
C PRO A 226 -2.83 -13.32 -21.94
N LEU A 227 -2.20 -12.20 -22.31
CA LEU A 227 -0.84 -11.86 -21.86
C LEU A 227 -0.70 -11.73 -20.34
N SER A 228 -1.77 -11.35 -19.63
CA SER A 228 -1.77 -11.25 -18.17
C SER A 228 -2.31 -12.50 -17.47
N ALA A 229 -2.49 -13.63 -18.18
CA ALA A 229 -3.14 -14.82 -17.64
C ALA A 229 -2.46 -15.39 -16.38
N ASN A 230 -1.14 -15.27 -16.24
CA ASN A 230 -0.43 -15.74 -15.03
C ASN A 230 0.03 -14.62 -14.11
N VAL A 231 -0.18 -13.35 -14.49
CA VAL A 231 0.19 -12.20 -13.67
C VAL A 231 -0.72 -12.15 -12.45
N THR A 232 -0.15 -11.96 -11.26
CA THR A 232 -0.90 -11.77 -10.02
C THR A 232 -1.53 -10.38 -9.99
N PHE A 233 -2.87 -10.30 -9.95
CA PHE A 233 -3.56 -9.02 -9.75
C PHE A 233 -3.77 -8.80 -8.25
N VAL A 234 -3.19 -7.73 -7.74
CA VAL A 234 -3.47 -7.21 -6.40
C VAL A 234 -4.58 -6.18 -6.54
N SER A 235 -5.78 -6.50 -6.05
CA SER A 235 -6.98 -5.68 -6.31
C SER A 235 -7.84 -5.49 -5.07
N HIS A 236 -8.71 -4.50 -5.07
CA HIS A 236 -9.67 -4.32 -3.97
C HIS A 236 -10.92 -5.21 -4.09
N TRP A 237 -11.04 -6.01 -5.17
CA TRP A 237 -12.29 -6.69 -5.51
C TRP A 237 -12.12 -8.20 -5.62
N GLY A 238 -12.67 -8.93 -4.65
CA GLY A 238 -12.54 -10.38 -4.51
C GLY A 238 -13.72 -11.20 -5.07
N LEU A 239 -14.53 -10.68 -5.99
CA LEU A 239 -15.66 -11.44 -6.55
C LEU A 239 -15.15 -12.62 -7.39
N SER A 240 -15.21 -13.82 -6.84
CA SER A 240 -14.74 -15.07 -7.45
C SER A 240 -15.86 -15.86 -8.12
N THR A 241 -17.11 -15.66 -7.69
CA THR A 241 -18.29 -16.29 -8.28
C THR A 241 -19.17 -15.24 -8.98
N SER A 242 -19.55 -15.47 -10.23
CA SER A 242 -20.34 -14.48 -10.97
C SER A 242 -21.78 -14.42 -10.46
N LYS A 243 -22.29 -13.19 -10.28
CA LYS A 243 -23.70 -12.90 -10.02
C LYS A 243 -24.39 -12.20 -11.20
N ALA A 244 -23.75 -12.21 -12.38
CA ALA A 244 -24.19 -11.39 -13.51
C ALA A 244 -25.57 -11.80 -14.02
N GLU A 245 -25.86 -13.10 -14.07
CA GLU A 245 -27.15 -13.63 -14.48
C GLU A 245 -28.24 -13.34 -13.44
N GLN A 246 -27.98 -13.68 -12.17
CA GLN A 246 -28.89 -13.42 -11.05
C GLN A 246 -29.29 -11.93 -10.96
N LEU A 247 -28.32 -11.04 -11.14
CA LEU A 247 -28.53 -9.59 -11.02
C LEU A 247 -28.84 -8.91 -12.36
N LYS A 248 -28.90 -9.67 -13.47
CA LYS A 248 -29.05 -9.16 -14.84
C LYS A 248 -28.12 -7.98 -15.13
N SER A 249 -26.86 -8.09 -14.71
CA SER A 249 -25.90 -7.00 -14.77
C SER A 249 -24.48 -7.52 -15.06
N PRO A 250 -23.85 -7.12 -16.18
CA PRO A 250 -22.50 -7.55 -16.53
C PRO A 250 -21.44 -7.03 -15.56
N HIS A 251 -21.77 -6.06 -14.72
CA HIS A 251 -20.92 -5.56 -13.64
C HIS A 251 -20.73 -6.58 -12.51
N TRP A 252 -21.34 -7.75 -12.52
CA TRP A 252 -21.15 -8.77 -11.48
C TRP A 252 -20.54 -10.07 -12.03
N ARG A 253 -19.68 -9.93 -13.03
CA ARG A 253 -18.85 -11.04 -13.53
C ARG A 253 -17.71 -11.35 -12.56
N ALA A 254 -17.43 -12.63 -12.38
CA ALA A 254 -16.29 -13.08 -11.59
C ALA A 254 -15.01 -12.42 -12.12
N SER A 255 -14.32 -11.72 -11.24
CA SER A 255 -13.13 -10.94 -11.57
C SER A 255 -11.88 -11.45 -10.86
N HIS A 256 -12.04 -11.98 -9.65
CA HIS A 256 -10.95 -12.49 -8.84
C HIS A 256 -10.68 -13.97 -9.13
N ARG A 257 -9.40 -14.35 -9.23
CA ARG A 257 -8.96 -15.73 -9.37
C ARG A 257 -8.35 -16.22 -8.06
N ASN A 258 -9.03 -17.13 -7.38
CA ASN A 258 -8.59 -17.65 -6.07
C ASN A 258 -7.18 -18.25 -6.10
N ALA A 259 -6.75 -18.82 -7.23
CA ALA A 259 -5.43 -19.43 -7.34
C ALA A 259 -4.28 -18.43 -7.44
N THR A 260 -4.51 -17.20 -7.92
CA THR A 260 -3.43 -16.27 -8.29
C THR A 260 -3.55 -14.88 -7.69
N ASP A 261 -4.76 -14.34 -7.60
CA ASP A 261 -4.99 -12.93 -7.26
C ASP A 261 -4.99 -12.71 -5.75
N ILE A 262 -4.76 -11.47 -5.33
CA ILE A 262 -4.73 -11.06 -3.92
C ILE A 262 -5.73 -9.93 -3.71
N VAL A 263 -6.53 -10.02 -2.64
CA VAL A 263 -7.45 -8.95 -2.25
C VAL A 263 -6.77 -8.00 -1.26
N LEU A 264 -6.58 -6.75 -1.67
CA LEU A 264 -5.91 -5.69 -0.91
C LEU A 264 -6.92 -4.74 -0.26
N PRO A 265 -6.71 -4.27 0.98
CA PRO A 265 -7.53 -3.23 1.59
C PRO A 265 -7.41 -1.89 0.86
N VAL A 266 -8.45 -1.07 0.92
CA VAL A 266 -8.41 0.26 0.30
C VAL A 266 -7.53 1.20 1.10
N TYR A 267 -6.72 1.99 0.41
CA TYR A 267 -6.00 3.08 1.04
C TYR A 267 -6.97 4.19 1.49
N LEU A 268 -6.97 4.49 2.79
CA LEU A 268 -7.68 5.62 3.38
C LEU A 268 -6.68 6.68 3.83
N ALA A 269 -6.57 7.76 3.05
CA ALA A 269 -5.71 8.90 3.39
C ALA A 269 -6.05 9.51 4.77
N LEU A 270 -5.07 10.15 5.41
CA LEU A 270 -5.20 10.77 6.73
C LEU A 270 -6.44 11.70 6.86
N ARG A 271 -6.72 12.52 5.84
CA ARG A 271 -7.93 13.37 5.81
C ARG A 271 -9.23 12.57 5.89
N LYS A 272 -9.30 11.39 5.27
CA LYS A 272 -10.46 10.49 5.37
C LYS A 272 -10.56 9.88 6.77
N LEU A 273 -9.43 9.44 7.34
CA LEU A 273 -9.41 8.92 8.73
C LEU A 273 -9.92 9.97 9.72
N GLN A 274 -9.47 11.22 9.60
CA GLN A 274 -9.95 12.36 10.39
C GLN A 274 -11.44 12.61 10.17
N LYS A 275 -11.88 12.69 8.91
CA LYS A 275 -13.29 12.93 8.55
C LYS A 275 -14.24 11.90 9.17
N PHE A 276 -13.82 10.63 9.22
CA PHE A 276 -14.63 9.55 9.79
C PHE A 276 -14.45 9.39 11.30
N GLY A 277 -13.59 10.20 11.95
CA GLY A 277 -13.29 10.12 13.37
C GLY A 277 -12.45 8.90 13.77
N ILE A 278 -11.87 8.17 12.81
CA ILE A 278 -11.12 6.92 13.05
C ILE A 278 -9.88 7.14 13.93
N LEU A 279 -9.30 8.35 13.90
CA LEU A 279 -8.18 8.70 14.79
C LEU A 279 -8.57 8.70 16.28
N ASN A 280 -9.86 8.75 16.60
CA ASN A 280 -10.40 8.67 17.96
C ASN A 280 -10.97 7.27 18.27
N SER A 281 -10.60 6.26 17.48
CA SER A 281 -11.08 4.89 17.65
C SER A 281 -10.53 4.21 18.90
N ARG A 282 -11.16 3.09 19.26
CA ARG A 282 -10.72 2.21 20.36
C ARG A 282 -9.34 1.59 20.14
N HIS A 283 -8.86 1.62 18.89
CA HIS A 283 -7.54 1.14 18.56
C HIS A 283 -6.44 2.14 18.95
N HIS A 284 -6.78 3.42 19.13
CA HIS A 284 -5.79 4.43 19.52
C HIS A 284 -5.32 4.19 20.97
N PRO A 285 -4.02 4.24 21.30
CA PRO A 285 -3.52 3.96 22.66
C PRO A 285 -4.09 4.89 23.74
N LYS A 286 -4.28 6.17 23.40
CA LYS A 286 -4.97 7.17 24.24
C LYS A 286 -6.42 6.83 24.60
N PHE A 287 -7.01 5.82 23.99
CA PHE A 287 -8.42 5.49 24.19
C PHE A 287 -8.72 4.96 25.60
N THR A 288 -7.79 4.22 26.20
CA THR A 288 -7.98 3.68 27.57
C THR A 288 -8.07 4.77 28.63
N THR A 289 -7.52 5.96 28.35
CA THR A 289 -7.41 7.05 29.32
C THR A 289 -8.26 8.29 28.98
N LEU A 290 -8.52 8.58 27.69
CA LEU A 290 -9.12 9.86 27.27
C LEU A 290 -10.44 9.73 26.50
N ALA A 291 -10.92 8.51 26.26
CA ALA A 291 -12.13 8.33 25.47
C ALA A 291 -13.42 8.62 26.26
N PRO A 292 -14.41 9.29 25.64
CA PRO A 292 -15.75 9.42 26.20
C PRO A 292 -16.37 8.06 26.57
N PRO A 293 -17.18 7.97 27.65
CA PRO A 293 -17.77 6.71 28.11
C PRO A 293 -18.57 5.95 27.05
N ASP A 294 -19.32 6.67 26.21
CA ASP A 294 -20.15 6.09 25.15
C ASP A 294 -19.34 5.36 24.08
N VAL A 295 -18.13 5.84 23.77
CA VAL A 295 -17.21 5.14 22.87
C VAL A 295 -16.56 3.95 23.58
N ARG A 296 -16.23 4.08 24.88
CA ARG A 296 -15.60 3.01 25.68
C ARG A 296 -16.51 1.83 25.89
N GLU A 297 -17.79 2.08 26.06
CA GLU A 297 -18.79 1.05 26.32
C GLU A 297 -19.51 0.60 25.03
N ARG A 298 -19.34 1.36 23.94
CA ARG A 298 -20.10 1.20 22.68
C ARG A 298 -21.61 1.25 22.95
N ASN A 299 -22.04 2.35 23.57
CA ASN A 299 -23.44 2.62 23.93
C ASN A 299 -24.26 3.18 22.75
N GLY A 300 -23.81 2.94 21.52
CA GLY A 300 -24.54 3.26 20.30
C GLY A 300 -25.53 2.16 19.90
N PRO A 301 -26.04 2.22 18.65
CA PRO A 301 -26.84 1.15 18.06
C PRO A 301 -26.16 -0.22 18.14
N LEU A 302 -26.97 -1.28 18.17
CA LEU A 302 -26.49 -2.64 17.97
C LEU A 302 -25.87 -2.78 16.57
N LEU A 303 -26.63 -2.41 15.52
CA LEU A 303 -26.14 -2.36 14.14
C LEU A 303 -26.28 -0.95 13.59
N TRP A 304 -25.22 -0.45 12.95
CA TRP A 304 -25.26 0.83 12.25
C TRP A 304 -24.81 0.72 10.78
N PHE A 305 -25.47 1.51 9.94
CA PHE A 305 -25.10 1.78 8.56
C PHE A 305 -25.51 3.21 8.18
N ALA A 306 -24.61 3.94 7.54
CA ALA A 306 -24.94 5.18 6.87
C ALA A 306 -24.41 5.19 5.43
N GLY A 307 -25.32 5.29 4.46
CA GLY A 307 -24.95 5.38 3.07
C GLY A 307 -26.11 5.23 2.10
N ARG A 308 -25.81 5.53 0.83
CA ARG A 308 -26.77 5.35 -0.26
C ARG A 308 -27.26 3.90 -0.31
N VAL A 309 -28.59 3.72 -0.30
CA VAL A 309 -29.28 2.43 -0.43
C VAL A 309 -29.69 2.19 -1.89
N CYS A 310 -30.48 3.08 -2.50
CA CYS A 310 -30.76 3.06 -3.94
C CYS A 310 -29.68 3.86 -4.71
N GLN A 311 -29.11 3.32 -5.80
CA GLN A 311 -28.02 3.95 -6.56
C GLN A 311 -28.35 5.35 -7.11
N ASP A 312 -29.60 5.56 -7.51
CA ASP A 312 -30.15 6.83 -8.00
C ASP A 312 -30.42 7.85 -6.87
N SER A 313 -30.10 7.49 -5.63
CA SER A 313 -30.34 8.26 -4.41
C SER A 313 -31.81 8.46 -4.06
N SER A 314 -32.73 7.78 -4.73
CA SER A 314 -34.15 7.78 -4.33
C SER A 314 -34.34 7.20 -2.92
N PRO A 315 -35.39 7.61 -2.20
CA PRO A 315 -35.80 6.93 -0.97
C PRO A 315 -36.19 5.47 -1.26
N PRO A 316 -35.65 4.47 -0.55
CA PRO A 316 -36.13 3.10 -0.65
C PRO A 316 -37.56 2.99 -0.14
N ARG A 317 -38.39 2.20 -0.83
CA ARG A 317 -39.70 1.80 -0.32
C ARG A 317 -39.55 0.87 0.89
N THR A 318 -40.52 0.86 1.79
CA THR A 318 -40.48 0.08 3.04
C THR A 318 -41.50 -1.06 3.07
N ASP A 319 -42.44 -1.05 2.14
CA ASP A 319 -43.62 -1.91 2.04
C ASP A 319 -43.59 -2.85 0.83
N VAL A 320 -42.81 -2.52 -0.22
CA VAL A 320 -42.75 -3.29 -1.46
C VAL A 320 -41.31 -3.67 -1.82
N TRP A 321 -41.12 -4.95 -2.18
CA TRP A 321 -39.89 -5.47 -2.78
C TRP A 321 -40.04 -5.63 -4.31
N PRO A 322 -39.03 -5.23 -5.13
CA PRO A 322 -37.80 -4.54 -4.76
C PRO A 322 -38.06 -3.09 -4.33
N ASN A 323 -37.36 -2.65 -3.28
CA ASN A 323 -37.56 -1.31 -2.71
C ASN A 323 -36.82 -0.19 -3.47
N CYS A 324 -35.99 -0.54 -4.47
CA CYS A 324 -35.28 0.38 -5.35
C CYS A 324 -35.41 -0.05 -6.83
N PRO A 325 -36.59 0.02 -7.45
CA PRO A 325 -36.83 -0.57 -8.79
C PRO A 325 -35.97 0.04 -9.91
N LYS A 326 -35.53 1.29 -9.76
CA LYS A 326 -34.65 1.99 -10.73
C LYS A 326 -33.15 1.74 -10.52
N ALA A 327 -32.79 0.98 -9.49
CA ALA A 327 -31.41 0.75 -9.08
C ALA A 327 -31.13 -0.73 -8.76
N MET A 328 -31.71 -1.62 -9.58
CA MET A 328 -31.49 -3.06 -9.47
C MET A 328 -30.00 -3.40 -9.66
N GLY A 329 -29.48 -4.31 -8.84
CA GLY A 329 -28.09 -4.79 -8.91
C GLY A 329 -27.04 -3.92 -8.21
N TYR A 330 -27.36 -2.70 -7.75
CA TYR A 330 -26.43 -1.94 -6.91
C TYR A 330 -26.17 -2.68 -5.60
N SER A 331 -24.90 -2.79 -5.18
CA SER A 331 -24.53 -3.49 -3.93
C SER A 331 -24.94 -4.97 -3.89
N ALA A 332 -25.11 -5.61 -5.06
CA ALA A 332 -25.70 -6.93 -5.19
C ALA A 332 -27.05 -7.06 -4.45
N MET A 333 -27.81 -5.96 -4.36
CA MET A 333 -29.07 -5.87 -3.60
C MET A 333 -28.93 -6.00 -2.07
N THR A 334 -27.72 -6.11 -1.51
CA THR A 334 -27.53 -6.32 -0.06
C THR A 334 -27.99 -5.13 0.77
N ARG A 335 -27.66 -3.89 0.37
CA ARG A 335 -28.13 -2.67 1.06
C ARG A 335 -29.64 -2.55 1.04
N GLN A 336 -30.23 -2.85 -0.11
CA GLN A 336 -31.66 -2.81 -0.37
C GLN A 336 -32.38 -3.80 0.54
N ALA A 337 -31.90 -5.05 0.60
CA ALA A 337 -32.48 -6.11 1.42
C ALA A 337 -32.31 -5.82 2.93
N VAL A 338 -31.13 -5.41 3.38
CA VAL A 338 -30.89 -5.07 4.80
C VAL A 338 -31.81 -3.91 5.23
N TYR A 339 -31.95 -2.89 4.38
CA TYR A 339 -32.88 -1.79 4.65
C TYR A 339 -34.33 -2.29 4.69
N PHE A 340 -34.77 -3.05 3.69
CA PHE A 340 -36.15 -3.56 3.61
C PHE A 340 -36.55 -4.34 4.86
N HIS A 341 -35.68 -5.23 5.35
CA HIS A 341 -36.01 -6.08 6.50
C HIS A 341 -35.79 -5.44 7.88
N HIS A 342 -34.92 -4.41 7.99
CA HIS A 342 -34.46 -3.93 9.32
C HIS A 342 -34.45 -2.41 9.51
N TRP A 343 -34.97 -1.60 8.57
CA TRP A 343 -34.91 -0.13 8.69
C TRP A 343 -35.59 0.41 9.95
N ASN A 344 -36.68 -0.22 10.41
CA ASN A 344 -37.44 0.17 11.59
C ASN A 344 -37.34 -0.88 12.71
N ARG A 345 -36.12 -1.35 12.98
CA ARG A 345 -35.86 -2.34 14.03
C ARG A 345 -35.18 -1.69 15.23
N THR A 346 -35.66 -1.99 16.43
CA THR A 346 -35.04 -1.52 17.68
C THR A 346 -33.57 -1.94 17.74
N GLY A 347 -32.70 -0.97 18.06
CA GLY A 347 -31.25 -1.17 18.09
C GLY A 347 -30.55 -1.09 16.73
N PHE A 348 -31.28 -0.97 15.63
CA PHE A 348 -30.72 -0.81 14.29
C PHE A 348 -30.83 0.66 13.85
N GLN A 349 -29.76 1.19 13.26
CA GLN A 349 -29.75 2.53 12.69
C GLN A 349 -29.24 2.46 11.25
N LEU A 350 -30.18 2.34 10.31
CA LEU A 350 -29.93 2.23 8.87
C LEU A 350 -30.31 3.55 8.17
N LEU A 351 -29.32 4.37 7.87
CA LEU A 351 -29.51 5.73 7.39
C LEU A 351 -29.02 5.89 5.95
N ARG A 352 -29.70 6.74 5.17
CA ARG A 352 -29.25 7.13 3.81
C ARG A 352 -28.08 8.12 3.84
N GLY A 353 -27.89 8.79 4.96
CA GLY A 353 -26.82 9.72 5.28
C GLY A 353 -26.88 10.08 6.76
N ASP A 354 -25.74 10.44 7.35
CA ASP A 354 -25.64 10.62 8.79
C ASP A 354 -24.76 11.81 9.13
N LYS A 355 -25.32 12.79 9.85
CA LYS A 355 -24.58 13.96 10.34
C LYS A 355 -23.67 13.63 11.53
N GLN A 356 -23.95 12.53 12.24
CA GLN A 356 -23.20 12.02 13.37
C GLN A 356 -22.38 10.77 12.99
N TYR A 357 -21.95 10.67 11.73
CA TYR A 357 -21.27 9.49 11.17
C TYR A 357 -20.12 8.97 12.04
N ALA A 358 -19.23 9.87 12.47
CA ALA A 358 -18.10 9.51 13.32
C ALA A 358 -18.56 8.95 14.67
N LYS A 359 -19.54 9.60 15.32
CA LYS A 359 -20.09 9.12 16.60
C LYS A 359 -20.65 7.71 16.45
N HIS A 360 -21.59 7.49 15.53
CA HIS A 360 -22.22 6.17 15.40
C HIS A 360 -21.23 5.08 14.93
N LEU A 361 -20.28 5.40 14.04
CA LEU A 361 -19.21 4.45 13.66
C LEU A 361 -18.36 4.03 14.87
N LEU A 362 -18.05 4.97 15.76
CA LEU A 362 -17.21 4.74 16.93
C LEU A 362 -17.96 4.07 18.09
N THR A 363 -19.27 4.29 18.23
CA THR A 363 -20.06 3.82 19.37
C THR A 363 -20.92 2.59 19.08
N SER A 364 -21.19 2.22 17.82
CA SER A 364 -22.01 1.03 17.51
C SER A 364 -21.25 -0.26 17.77
N LYS A 365 -21.94 -1.36 18.13
CA LYS A 365 -21.29 -2.67 18.30
C LYS A 365 -20.89 -3.29 16.96
N PHE A 366 -21.85 -3.34 16.05
CA PHE A 366 -21.70 -3.89 14.71
C PHE A 366 -21.90 -2.79 13.66
N CYS A 367 -21.07 -2.82 12.61
CA CYS A 367 -21.17 -1.86 11.51
C CYS A 367 -21.30 -2.61 10.20
N PHE A 368 -22.37 -2.35 9.47
CA PHE A 368 -22.57 -2.97 8.17
C PHE A 368 -21.57 -2.40 7.15
N GLY A 369 -20.74 -3.28 6.61
CA GLY A 369 -19.75 -3.00 5.56
C GLY A 369 -20.19 -3.54 4.20
N PRO A 370 -21.24 -2.98 3.55
CA PRO A 370 -21.70 -3.51 2.28
C PRO A 370 -20.79 -3.13 1.12
N MET A 371 -20.82 -3.99 0.11
CA MET A 371 -20.30 -3.72 -1.23
C MET A 371 -20.90 -2.44 -1.85
N GLY A 372 -20.23 -1.86 -2.85
CA GLY A 372 -20.72 -0.77 -3.68
C GLY A 372 -21.29 -1.27 -5.02
N GLY A 373 -21.09 -0.53 -6.11
CA GLY A 373 -21.27 -1.07 -7.47
C GLY A 373 -20.09 -1.97 -7.90
N GLY A 374 -19.52 -2.69 -6.95
CA GLY A 374 -18.15 -3.21 -6.93
C GLY A 374 -17.63 -3.15 -5.48
N HIS A 375 -16.32 -2.98 -5.31
CA HIS A 375 -15.70 -2.86 -3.98
C HIS A 375 -16.28 -1.72 -3.11
N GLY A 376 -16.39 -1.94 -1.79
CA GLY A 376 -16.86 -0.96 -0.81
C GLY A 376 -15.80 -0.61 0.25
N GLN A 377 -15.63 0.66 0.61
CA GLN A 377 -14.66 1.05 1.65
C GLN A 377 -15.16 0.88 3.10
N ARG A 378 -16.43 0.47 3.30
CA ARG A 378 -17.08 0.52 4.63
C ARG A 378 -16.63 -0.60 5.55
N GLN A 379 -16.30 -1.77 5.03
CA GLN A 379 -15.69 -2.83 5.84
C GLN A 379 -14.40 -2.36 6.52
N PHE A 380 -13.55 -1.60 5.80
CA PHE A 380 -12.32 -1.05 6.37
C PHE A 380 -12.57 0.10 7.34
N GLN A 381 -13.56 0.97 7.06
CA GLN A 381 -13.91 2.01 8.03
C GLN A 381 -14.39 1.41 9.35
N ALA A 382 -15.22 0.37 9.31
CA ALA A 382 -15.65 -0.38 10.49
C ALA A 382 -14.45 -0.98 11.24
N ALA A 383 -13.60 -1.73 10.53
CA ALA A 383 -12.46 -2.39 11.13
C ALA A 383 -11.47 -1.41 11.77
N LEU A 384 -11.11 -0.34 11.05
CA LEU A 384 -10.19 0.70 11.54
C LEU A 384 -10.80 1.55 12.67
N ALA A 385 -12.13 1.67 12.75
CA ALA A 385 -12.85 2.28 13.88
C ALA A 385 -13.01 1.34 15.09
N GLY A 386 -12.64 0.06 14.93
CA GLY A 386 -12.86 -1.00 15.91
C GLY A 386 -14.30 -1.47 16.04
N CYS A 387 -15.18 -1.08 15.12
CA CYS A 387 -16.55 -1.57 15.05
C CYS A 387 -16.55 -2.93 14.36
N VAL A 388 -17.19 -3.95 14.95
CA VAL A 388 -17.16 -5.31 14.38
C VAL A 388 -17.86 -5.27 13.01
N PRO A 389 -17.12 -5.53 11.90
CA PRO A 389 -17.69 -5.41 10.56
C PRO A 389 -18.68 -6.55 10.32
N VAL A 390 -19.87 -6.20 9.82
CA VAL A 390 -20.85 -7.15 9.28
C VAL A 390 -20.73 -7.12 7.77
N VAL A 391 -20.37 -8.24 7.17
CA VAL A 391 -20.11 -8.37 5.74
C VAL A 391 -21.11 -9.34 5.14
N ILE A 392 -21.72 -8.95 4.03
CA ILE A 392 -22.72 -9.71 3.30
C ILE A 392 -22.32 -9.65 1.83
N GLY A 393 -21.95 -10.78 1.25
CA GLY A 393 -21.39 -10.85 -0.10
C GLY A 393 -20.94 -12.27 -0.45
N ASP A 394 -21.89 -13.12 -0.81
CA ASP A 394 -21.59 -14.52 -1.16
C ASP A 394 -20.68 -14.58 -2.39
N GLY A 395 -19.64 -15.42 -2.36
CA GLY A 395 -18.68 -15.52 -3.45
C GLY A 395 -17.75 -14.30 -3.62
N VAL A 396 -17.65 -13.44 -2.61
CA VAL A 396 -16.71 -12.31 -2.55
C VAL A 396 -15.70 -12.55 -1.43
N LEU A 397 -14.43 -12.64 -1.83
CA LEU A 397 -13.30 -12.61 -0.89
C LEU A 397 -13.09 -11.16 -0.41
N GLU A 398 -12.90 -11.02 0.89
CA GLU A 398 -12.53 -9.76 1.54
C GLU A 398 -11.01 -9.61 1.62
N ALA A 399 -10.53 -8.45 2.08
CA ALA A 399 -9.10 -8.18 2.12
C ALA A 399 -8.33 -9.27 2.89
N TRP A 400 -7.26 -9.72 2.26
CA TRP A 400 -6.36 -10.77 2.73
C TRP A 400 -6.95 -12.17 2.87
N GLU A 401 -8.19 -12.43 2.48
CA GLU A 401 -8.65 -13.82 2.35
C GLU A 401 -7.86 -14.51 1.22
N PRO A 402 -7.41 -15.78 1.40
CA PRO A 402 -7.73 -16.68 2.53
C PRO A 402 -6.75 -16.61 3.72
N TYR A 403 -5.75 -15.72 3.70
CA TYR A 403 -4.75 -15.59 4.76
C TYR A 403 -5.30 -15.03 6.07
N LEU A 404 -6.34 -14.20 6.01
CA LEU A 404 -7.01 -13.62 7.17
C LEU A 404 -8.49 -14.03 7.19
N ASP A 405 -8.91 -14.79 8.22
CA ASP A 405 -10.30 -15.23 8.35
C ASP A 405 -11.19 -14.14 8.96
N TRP A 406 -12.06 -13.57 8.14
CA TRP A 406 -13.00 -12.51 8.55
C TRP A 406 -14.03 -12.97 9.58
N ASN A 407 -14.26 -14.26 9.77
CA ASN A 407 -15.15 -14.76 10.83
C ASN A 407 -14.57 -14.56 12.24
N GLN A 408 -13.24 -14.45 12.36
CA GLN A 408 -12.57 -14.31 13.67
C GLN A 408 -12.79 -12.93 14.30
N PHE A 409 -12.92 -11.88 13.48
CA PHE A 409 -13.07 -10.50 13.95
C PHE A 409 -14.32 -9.78 13.44
N GLY A 410 -14.96 -10.30 12.39
CA GLY A 410 -16.20 -9.79 11.81
C GLY A 410 -17.37 -10.76 11.98
N VAL A 411 -18.46 -10.46 11.26
CA VAL A 411 -19.63 -11.33 11.12
C VAL A 411 -19.93 -11.45 9.64
N ARG A 412 -19.62 -12.61 9.04
CA ARG A 412 -20.06 -12.93 7.69
C ARG A 412 -21.49 -13.46 7.75
N VAL A 413 -22.38 -12.88 6.96
CA VAL A 413 -23.78 -13.31 6.88
C VAL A 413 -24.09 -13.64 5.42
N ALA A 414 -24.70 -14.80 5.19
CA ALA A 414 -25.13 -15.21 3.86
C ALA A 414 -26.22 -14.25 3.34
N GLU A 415 -26.30 -14.05 2.03
CA GLU A 415 -27.31 -13.17 1.45
C GLU A 415 -28.73 -13.65 1.74
N ALA A 416 -28.93 -14.97 1.80
CA ALA A 416 -30.20 -15.59 2.17
C ALA A 416 -30.63 -15.33 3.63
N ASP A 417 -29.67 -15.06 4.52
CA ASP A 417 -29.92 -14.87 5.95
C ASP A 417 -30.17 -13.40 6.34
N ILE A 418 -30.16 -12.48 5.37
CA ILE A 418 -30.46 -11.05 5.60
C ILE A 418 -31.76 -10.86 6.43
N PRO A 419 -32.89 -11.55 6.17
CA PRO A 419 -34.10 -11.39 6.99
C PRO A 419 -33.89 -11.74 8.48
N ARG A 420 -32.95 -12.63 8.79
CA ARG A 420 -32.61 -13.09 10.15
C ARG A 420 -31.39 -12.38 10.75
N LEU A 421 -30.86 -11.36 10.09
CA LEU A 421 -29.67 -10.62 10.54
C LEU A 421 -29.73 -10.20 12.02
N HIS A 422 -30.90 -9.74 12.48
CA HIS A 422 -31.12 -9.37 13.87
C HIS A 422 -30.96 -10.53 14.85
N THR A 423 -31.43 -11.73 14.51
CA THR A 423 -31.27 -12.93 15.32
C THR A 423 -29.80 -13.34 15.39
N ILE A 424 -29.09 -13.26 14.25
CA ILE A 424 -27.67 -13.59 14.16
C ILE A 424 -26.85 -12.65 15.07
N LEU A 425 -27.06 -11.34 14.96
CA LEU A 425 -26.31 -10.36 15.76
C LEU A 425 -26.67 -10.43 17.25
N ALA A 426 -27.95 -10.68 17.58
CA ALA A 426 -28.38 -10.86 18.97
C ALA A 426 -27.87 -12.16 19.60
N GLY A 427 -27.59 -13.19 18.79
CA GLY A 427 -27.03 -14.46 19.25
C GLY A 427 -25.55 -14.39 19.63
N ILE A 428 -24.83 -13.33 19.25
CA ILE A 428 -23.43 -13.14 19.63
C ILE A 428 -23.35 -12.64 21.07
N GLY A 429 -23.00 -13.55 21.98
CA GLY A 429 -22.85 -13.26 23.40
C GLY A 429 -21.68 -12.32 23.73
N PRO A 430 -21.62 -11.78 24.97
CA PRO A 430 -20.57 -10.84 25.38
C PRO A 430 -19.14 -11.37 25.23
N GLU A 431 -18.92 -12.65 25.54
CA GLU A 431 -17.60 -13.30 25.43
C GLU A 431 -17.13 -13.42 23.99
N GLU A 432 -18.02 -13.88 23.10
CA GLU A 432 -17.73 -13.99 21.68
C GLU A 432 -17.45 -12.60 21.08
N TYR A 433 -18.27 -11.61 21.42
CA TYR A 433 -18.07 -10.24 20.98
C TYR A 433 -16.71 -9.69 21.44
N ALA A 434 -16.34 -9.91 22.72
CA ALA A 434 -15.05 -9.49 23.24
C ALA A 434 -13.87 -10.17 22.51
N ARG A 435 -14.01 -11.45 22.15
CA ARG A 435 -13.01 -12.17 21.32
C ARG A 435 -12.89 -11.57 19.92
N LYS A 436 -14.01 -11.25 19.26
CA LYS A 436 -14.01 -10.58 17.94
C LYS A 436 -13.32 -9.21 18.03
N VAL A 437 -13.60 -8.42 19.06
CA VAL A 437 -12.96 -7.11 19.28
C VAL A 437 -11.45 -7.22 19.50
N ARG A 438 -10.97 -8.21 20.26
CA ARG A 438 -9.52 -8.45 20.42
C ARG A 438 -8.86 -8.78 19.09
N SER A 439 -9.45 -9.70 18.32
CA SER A 439 -8.95 -10.12 17.01
C SER A 439 -8.98 -8.97 15.99
N LEU A 440 -9.99 -8.10 16.09
CA LEU A 440 -10.16 -6.94 15.20
C LEU A 440 -8.98 -5.96 15.26
N ARG A 441 -8.29 -5.84 16.40
CA ARG A 441 -7.14 -4.94 16.51
C ARG A 441 -6.01 -5.36 15.56
N CYS A 442 -5.69 -6.66 15.50
CA CYS A 442 -4.67 -7.15 14.60
C CYS A 442 -5.12 -7.04 13.13
N ALA A 443 -6.35 -7.47 12.84
CA ALA A 443 -6.94 -7.33 11.51
C ALA A 443 -6.93 -5.87 11.00
N ALA A 444 -7.21 -4.90 11.88
CA ALA A 444 -7.15 -3.48 11.54
C ALA A 444 -5.74 -2.99 11.19
N GLN A 445 -4.68 -3.53 11.81
CA GLN A 445 -3.30 -3.23 11.41
C GLN A 445 -3.05 -3.65 9.97
N HIS A 446 -3.39 -4.90 9.61
CA HIS A 446 -3.29 -5.40 8.24
C HIS A 446 -4.12 -4.59 7.21
N MET A 447 -5.10 -3.81 7.65
CA MET A 447 -5.92 -2.95 6.78
C MET A 447 -5.43 -1.51 6.69
N ALA A 448 -4.59 -1.06 7.63
CA ALA A 448 -4.06 0.30 7.67
C ALA A 448 -2.83 0.42 6.78
N PHE A 449 -2.61 1.60 6.18
CA PHE A 449 -1.35 1.94 5.51
C PHE A 449 -0.54 2.88 6.42
N SER A 450 -0.34 2.47 7.67
CA SER A 450 0.19 3.31 8.74
C SER A 450 1.60 3.84 8.48
N SER A 451 2.40 3.15 7.66
CA SER A 451 3.72 3.64 7.24
C SER A 451 3.65 4.94 6.43
N VAL A 452 2.52 5.23 5.79
CA VAL A 452 2.27 6.47 5.04
C VAL A 452 1.28 7.39 5.74
N THR A 453 0.23 6.83 6.36
CA THR A 453 -0.83 7.63 6.99
C THR A 453 -0.56 7.99 8.44
N GLY A 454 0.46 7.38 9.06
CA GLY A 454 0.79 7.53 10.47
C GLY A 454 0.22 6.40 11.36
N ALA A 455 0.95 6.13 12.45
CA ALA A 455 0.69 5.10 13.47
C ALA A 455 -0.41 5.49 14.46
N TYR A 456 -1.65 5.64 13.99
CA TYR A 456 -2.75 6.12 14.83
C TYR A 456 -3.23 5.09 15.88
N MET A 457 -2.91 3.81 15.73
CA MET A 457 -3.18 2.75 16.70
C MET A 457 -1.99 2.51 17.65
N GLY A 458 -0.93 3.34 17.57
CA GLY A 458 0.33 3.13 18.30
C GLY A 458 1.14 1.95 17.78
N GLU A 459 0.82 1.49 16.58
CA GLU A 459 1.49 0.44 15.84
C GLU A 459 2.79 0.95 15.21
N SER A 460 3.73 0.06 14.96
CA SER A 460 4.99 0.39 14.29
C SER A 460 4.86 0.46 12.76
N GLY A 461 3.71 0.06 12.20
CA GLY A 461 3.54 -0.18 10.78
C GLY A 461 4.03 -1.55 10.30
N ARG A 462 4.57 -2.39 11.20
CA ARG A 462 5.08 -3.72 10.86
C ARG A 462 4.06 -4.61 10.15
N PHE A 463 2.84 -4.61 10.66
CA PHE A 463 1.77 -5.47 10.18
C PHE A 463 0.82 -4.70 9.28
N ASP A 464 1.25 -3.56 8.75
CA ASP A 464 0.40 -2.74 7.93
C ASP A 464 0.11 -3.39 6.56
N ALA A 465 -0.80 -2.82 5.80
CA ALA A 465 -1.26 -3.37 4.54
C ALA A 465 -0.14 -3.53 3.50
N PHE A 466 0.91 -2.69 3.54
CA PHE A 466 2.04 -2.81 2.64
C PHE A 466 2.91 -4.00 3.01
N GLU A 467 3.30 -4.10 4.28
CA GLU A 467 4.11 -5.23 4.77
C GLU A 467 3.34 -6.57 4.67
N THR A 468 2.02 -6.53 4.82
CA THR A 468 1.16 -7.71 4.62
C THR A 468 1.23 -8.25 3.19
N LEU A 469 1.20 -7.36 2.19
CA LEU A 469 1.40 -7.80 0.80
C LEU A 469 2.79 -8.42 0.61
N LEU A 470 3.84 -7.79 1.16
CA LEU A 470 5.20 -8.33 1.05
C LEU A 470 5.35 -9.68 1.76
N ALA A 471 4.74 -9.87 2.93
CA ALA A 471 4.74 -11.15 3.64
C ALA A 471 4.07 -12.27 2.82
N VAL A 472 2.92 -11.97 2.20
CA VAL A 472 2.22 -12.90 1.31
C VAL A 472 3.08 -13.23 0.08
N LEU A 473 3.68 -12.23 -0.57
CA LEU A 473 4.55 -12.45 -1.72
C LEU A 473 5.80 -13.27 -1.34
N ALA A 474 6.42 -13.01 -0.19
CA ALA A 474 7.55 -13.80 0.30
C ALA A 474 7.18 -15.26 0.57
N ALA A 475 6.03 -15.50 1.18
CA ALA A 475 5.54 -16.85 1.43
C ALA A 475 5.26 -17.60 0.12
N ARG A 476 4.62 -16.93 -0.85
CA ARG A 476 4.39 -17.49 -2.19
C ARG A 476 5.69 -17.76 -2.96
N ALA A 477 6.72 -16.94 -2.78
CA ALA A 477 8.03 -17.19 -3.37
C ALA A 477 8.72 -18.43 -2.76
N ARG A 478 8.60 -18.63 -1.44
CA ARG A 478 9.13 -19.81 -0.73
C ARG A 478 8.34 -21.09 -1.02
N HIS A 479 7.05 -20.97 -1.30
CA HIS A 479 6.13 -22.09 -1.49
C HIS A 479 5.30 -21.94 -2.79
N PRO A 480 5.95 -21.93 -3.97
CA PRO A 480 5.31 -21.56 -5.25
C PRO A 480 4.21 -22.51 -5.71
N ASP A 481 4.23 -23.77 -5.27
CA ASP A 481 3.26 -24.80 -5.65
C ASP A 481 2.18 -25.02 -4.58
N THR A 482 2.21 -24.25 -3.48
CA THR A 482 1.21 -24.32 -2.42
C THR A 482 0.00 -23.44 -2.76
N PRO A 483 -1.23 -23.99 -2.77
CA PRO A 483 -2.45 -23.20 -2.92
C PRO A 483 -2.56 -22.13 -1.82
N GLN A 484 -3.12 -20.96 -2.16
CA GLN A 484 -3.18 -19.79 -1.26
C GLN A 484 -3.85 -20.14 0.09
N GLU A 485 -4.88 -21.00 0.09
CA GLU A 485 -5.65 -21.42 1.27
C GLU A 485 -4.83 -22.25 2.27
N ARG A 486 -3.75 -22.91 1.80
CA ARG A 486 -2.86 -23.73 2.64
C ARG A 486 -1.56 -23.03 3.00
N LEU A 487 -1.32 -21.82 2.47
CA LEU A 487 -0.03 -21.17 2.59
C LEU A 487 0.36 -20.90 4.05
N ARG A 488 -0.58 -20.46 4.89
CA ARG A 488 -0.33 -20.28 6.34
C ARG A 488 0.05 -21.58 7.06
N GLN A 489 -0.49 -22.71 6.62
CA GLN A 489 -0.24 -24.00 7.29
C GLN A 489 1.20 -24.48 7.07
N VAL A 490 1.81 -24.10 5.94
CA VAL A 490 3.17 -24.52 5.56
C VAL A 490 4.23 -23.44 5.77
N ASP A 491 3.81 -22.20 6.06
CA ASP A 491 4.69 -21.06 6.27
C ASP A 491 4.49 -20.45 7.67
N PRO A 492 5.24 -20.92 8.69
CA PRO A 492 5.11 -20.44 10.07
C PRO A 492 5.39 -18.94 10.23
N ALA A 493 6.20 -18.34 9.35
CA ALA A 493 6.48 -16.91 9.39
C ALA A 493 5.27 -16.10 8.90
N LEU A 494 4.61 -16.54 7.82
CA LEU A 494 3.34 -15.93 7.40
C LEU A 494 2.25 -16.13 8.45
N ASP A 495 2.14 -17.32 9.03
CA ASP A 495 1.14 -17.60 10.06
C ASP A 495 1.27 -16.67 11.27
N ALA A 496 2.48 -16.55 11.82
CA ALA A 496 2.77 -15.63 12.91
C ALA A 496 2.49 -14.17 12.49
N PHE A 497 2.89 -13.78 11.28
CA PHE A 497 2.68 -12.43 10.77
C PHE A 497 1.21 -12.05 10.70
N MET A 498 0.34 -12.93 10.18
CA MET A 498 -1.10 -12.69 10.05
C MET A 498 -1.84 -12.62 11.40
N ASP A 499 -1.21 -13.10 12.47
CA ASP A 499 -1.71 -12.99 13.84
C ASP A 499 -1.04 -11.84 14.62
N CYS A 500 -0.28 -10.97 13.93
CA CYS A 500 0.50 -9.89 14.53
C CYS A 500 1.51 -10.39 15.60
N ARG A 501 2.08 -11.58 15.40
CA ARG A 501 3.08 -12.21 16.28
C ARG A 501 4.48 -12.14 15.66
N GLU A 502 5.49 -12.28 16.51
CA GLU A 502 6.86 -12.52 16.07
C GLU A 502 6.97 -13.90 15.42
N GLY A 503 7.62 -13.96 14.25
CA GLY A 503 7.87 -15.21 13.54
C GLY A 503 9.11 -15.96 14.06
N PRO A 504 9.23 -17.27 13.78
CA PRO A 504 10.44 -18.01 14.08
C PRO A 504 11.64 -17.42 13.32
N GLY A 505 12.70 -17.05 14.06
CA GLY A 505 13.92 -16.42 13.50
C GLY A 505 14.04 -14.90 13.73
N ALA A 506 13.08 -14.24 14.39
CA ALA A 506 13.19 -12.84 14.77
C ALA A 506 14.13 -12.57 15.97
N ALA A 507 14.75 -13.61 16.54
CA ALA A 507 15.67 -13.52 17.66
C ALA A 507 17.08 -13.96 17.27
N VAL A 508 17.88 -13.05 16.68
CA VAL A 508 19.34 -13.00 16.84
C VAL A 508 19.74 -11.52 16.77
N GLY A 509 19.86 -10.89 17.93
CA GLY A 509 20.20 -9.47 18.05
C GLY A 509 19.91 -8.90 19.44
N GLY A 510 20.28 -9.63 20.48
CA GLY A 510 20.10 -9.21 21.87
C GLY A 510 20.80 -10.21 22.78
N GLY A 511 22.09 -9.97 23.03
CA GLY A 511 22.84 -10.70 24.06
C GLY A 511 22.11 -10.55 25.39
N GLY A 512 21.91 -11.67 26.07
CA GLY A 512 21.23 -11.73 27.34
C GLY A 512 22.03 -11.07 28.45
N GLU A 513 21.31 -10.58 29.44
CA GLU A 513 21.62 -10.91 30.83
C GLU A 513 20.28 -11.03 31.58
N GLU A 514 20.01 -12.25 32.02
CA GLU A 514 18.96 -12.59 32.97
C GLU A 514 19.28 -11.96 34.33
N GLY A 515 18.26 -11.40 34.98
CA GLY A 515 18.36 -10.87 36.33
C GLY A 515 17.08 -11.13 37.12
N GLY A 516 16.76 -12.40 37.33
CA GLY A 516 15.71 -12.86 38.24
C GLY A 516 16.09 -12.58 39.70
N LYS A 517 15.12 -12.07 40.46
CA LYS A 517 15.20 -11.85 41.90
C LYS A 517 15.39 -13.16 42.66
N GLY A 518 16.42 -13.22 43.50
CA GLY A 518 16.57 -14.21 44.58
C GLY A 518 17.19 -13.53 45.80
N SER A 519 16.48 -13.56 46.92
CA SER A 519 16.89 -13.03 48.22
C SER A 519 17.74 -14.06 48.98
N ALA A 520 18.87 -13.67 49.56
CA ALA A 520 19.30 -13.97 50.95
C ALA A 520 20.80 -13.67 51.18
N GLY A 521 21.11 -12.96 52.28
CA GLY A 521 22.22 -13.28 53.18
C GLY A 521 23.62 -12.70 52.95
N GLY A 522 23.95 -11.65 53.74
CA GLY A 522 25.10 -11.70 54.67
C GLY A 522 26.53 -11.40 54.18
N ASN A 523 27.06 -10.27 54.69
CA ASN A 523 28.44 -9.98 55.13
C ASN A 523 29.63 -10.01 54.15
N GLY A 524 30.44 -8.93 54.19
CA GLY A 524 31.89 -9.04 53.96
C GLY A 524 32.58 -7.85 53.28
N ALA A 525 33.02 -6.89 54.10
CA ALA A 525 34.12 -5.92 53.98
C ALA A 525 35.02 -5.82 52.71
N GLY A 526 35.29 -4.55 52.34
CA GLY A 526 36.62 -4.03 51.93
C GLY A 526 37.03 -4.21 50.47
N VAL A 527 37.89 -3.41 49.81
CA VAL A 527 38.77 -2.27 50.10
C VAL A 527 39.21 -1.72 48.71
N ASP A 528 39.37 -0.39 48.56
CA ASP A 528 40.25 0.39 47.65
C ASP A 528 40.36 0.09 46.13
N ALA A 529 40.82 0.96 45.22
CA ALA A 529 40.99 2.40 45.07
C ALA A 529 41.49 2.65 43.63
N ALA A 530 41.25 3.88 43.14
CA ALA A 530 42.10 4.67 42.24
C ALA A 530 42.34 4.26 40.77
N GLY A 531 42.36 5.28 39.90
CA GLY A 531 43.20 5.28 38.70
C GLY A 531 42.61 5.96 37.47
N GLU A 532 42.64 7.29 37.44
CA GLU A 532 42.63 8.10 36.21
C GLU A 532 43.79 7.68 35.28
N ASP A 533 43.59 7.67 33.95
CA ASP A 533 44.32 8.60 33.09
C ASP A 533 43.87 8.57 31.63
N ALA A 534 43.76 9.78 31.08
CA ALA A 534 43.52 10.05 29.68
C ALA A 534 44.81 10.57 29.05
N GLN A 535 45.22 10.04 27.89
CA GLN A 535 45.47 10.81 26.65
C GLN A 535 46.38 10.07 25.64
N ARG A 536 45.84 9.99 24.40
CA ARG A 536 46.47 10.20 23.08
C ARG A 536 47.70 9.37 22.69
N LEU A 537 47.59 8.64 21.56
CA LEU A 537 48.20 9.02 20.26
C LEU A 537 47.87 8.00 19.13
N ASN A 538 47.59 8.56 17.95
CA ASN A 538 47.84 8.06 16.58
C ASN A 538 46.92 7.03 15.87
N SER A 539 45.90 7.58 15.21
CA SER A 539 45.68 7.61 13.75
C SER A 539 46.05 6.41 12.85
N ALA A 540 45.01 5.79 12.28
CA ALA A 540 44.94 5.32 10.88
C ALA A 540 43.49 5.49 10.37
N PRO A 541 43.22 5.90 9.11
CA PRO A 541 41.88 6.20 8.65
C PRO A 541 41.14 4.89 8.32
N ALA A 542 40.13 4.55 9.13
CA ALA A 542 39.20 3.49 8.79
C ALA A 542 38.31 3.93 7.62
N ALA A 543 38.19 3.06 6.63
CA ALA A 543 37.35 3.20 5.45
C ALA A 543 35.95 3.73 5.80
N GLY A 544 35.53 4.76 5.06
CA GLY A 544 34.22 5.38 5.20
C GLY A 544 33.10 4.35 5.10
N LYS A 545 32.40 4.14 6.22
CA LYS A 545 31.15 3.36 6.26
C LYS A 545 30.12 4.09 5.39
N ALA A 546 29.62 3.43 4.36
CA ALA A 546 28.48 3.91 3.59
C ALA A 546 27.24 3.98 4.49
N GLN A 547 26.57 5.13 4.54
CA GLN A 547 25.35 5.35 5.31
C GLN A 547 24.10 5.08 4.45
N PRO A 548 23.09 4.34 4.94
CA PRO A 548 21.81 4.18 4.26
C PRO A 548 20.96 5.46 4.32
N LEU A 549 20.19 5.71 3.25
CA LEU A 549 19.37 6.90 3.01
C LEU A 549 18.08 7.03 3.86
N CYS A 550 17.94 6.25 4.93
CA CYS A 550 16.78 6.06 5.81
C CYS A 550 15.88 4.84 5.46
N SER A 551 15.28 4.23 6.50
CA SER A 551 14.31 3.13 6.45
C SER A 551 12.92 3.59 6.88
N VAL A 552 11.87 3.01 6.30
CA VAL A 552 10.48 3.15 6.79
C VAL A 552 10.12 2.10 7.84
N SER A 553 10.98 1.10 8.03
CA SER A 553 10.82 0.02 9.00
C SER A 553 11.46 0.41 10.33
N PRO A 554 10.68 0.54 11.42
CA PRO A 554 11.26 0.80 12.75
C PRO A 554 12.02 -0.40 13.33
N TYR A 555 12.09 -1.55 12.65
CA TYR A 555 12.92 -2.70 13.04
C TYR A 555 14.39 -2.49 12.74
N ASP A 556 14.70 -1.59 11.79
CA ASP A 556 16.09 -1.27 11.45
C ASP A 556 16.71 -0.29 12.48
N LYS A 557 15.94 0.19 13.46
CA LYS A 557 16.43 0.99 14.60
C LYS A 557 17.46 0.26 15.46
N ALA A 558 17.48 -1.07 15.43
CA ALA A 558 18.47 -1.86 16.17
C ALA A 558 19.87 -1.81 15.51
N ASP A 559 19.96 -1.27 14.29
CA ASP A 559 21.22 -1.01 13.60
C ASP A 559 21.57 0.48 13.74
N PRO A 560 22.65 0.86 14.45
CA PRO A 560 23.03 2.25 14.70
C PRO A 560 23.37 3.08 13.45
N GLY A 561 23.27 2.50 12.25
CA GLY A 561 23.43 3.19 10.96
C GLY A 561 22.13 3.62 10.25
N VAL A 562 20.92 3.33 10.75
CA VAL A 562 19.66 3.51 9.98
C VAL A 562 18.72 4.56 10.57
N THR A 563 18.49 5.67 9.83
CA THR A 563 17.53 6.74 10.18
C THR A 563 16.10 6.40 9.72
N LEU A 564 15.05 6.84 10.43
CA LEU A 564 13.66 6.62 10.01
C LEU A 564 13.14 7.71 9.05
N CYS A 565 12.56 7.31 7.91
CA CYS A 565 12.06 8.22 6.86
C CYS A 565 10.90 9.14 7.30
N SER A 566 10.28 8.94 8.47
CA SER A 566 9.15 9.76 8.94
C SER A 566 9.48 11.26 9.07
N SER A 567 10.75 11.64 9.13
CA SER A 567 11.22 13.04 9.11
C SER A 567 11.22 13.68 7.71
N LEU A 568 11.26 12.87 6.63
CA LEU A 568 11.26 13.33 5.23
C LEU A 568 9.85 13.54 4.67
N TYR A 569 8.83 12.92 5.28
CA TYR A 569 7.44 12.95 4.80
C TYR A 569 6.55 14.03 5.45
N ARG A 570 7.13 15.09 6.06
CA ARG A 570 6.36 16.30 6.40
C ARG A 570 6.01 17.09 5.14
N ASN A 571 5.14 16.57 4.27
CA ASN A 571 4.03 17.35 3.69
C ASN A 571 3.08 16.49 2.81
N PRO A 572 1.87 16.13 3.28
CA PRO A 572 0.88 15.55 2.39
C PRO A 572 0.08 16.60 1.57
N PHE A 573 0.23 17.91 1.80
CA PHE A 573 -0.60 18.92 1.14
C PHE A 573 0.06 20.32 1.05
N GLN A 574 0.95 20.53 0.07
CA GLN A 574 1.56 21.83 -0.29
C GLN A 574 2.29 22.61 0.83
N PRO A 575 3.34 23.39 0.50
CA PRO A 575 3.98 24.27 1.48
C PRO A 575 2.94 25.31 1.94
N PRO A 576 2.89 25.68 3.23
CA PRO A 576 2.21 26.92 3.58
C PRO A 576 2.85 28.03 2.75
N ALA A 577 2.03 28.76 1.99
CA ALA A 577 2.43 30.01 1.39
C ALA A 577 2.78 30.97 2.55
N GLY A 578 4.07 31.07 2.83
CA GLY A 578 4.61 31.78 3.97
C GLY A 578 5.86 31.07 4.47
N GLY A 579 7.03 31.57 4.07
CA GLY A 579 8.32 31.06 4.53
C GLY A 579 8.37 30.96 6.06
N LEU A 580 8.89 29.85 6.57
CA LEU A 580 9.23 29.70 7.98
C LEU A 580 10.29 30.75 8.34
N ARG A 581 9.83 31.87 8.91
CA ARG A 581 10.69 32.79 9.65
C ARG A 581 11.13 32.08 10.92
N CYS A 582 12.44 31.88 11.07
CA CYS A 582 13.03 31.54 12.36
C CYS A 582 12.76 32.70 13.31
N ALA A 583 11.95 32.48 14.35
CA ALA A 583 11.79 33.46 15.42
C ALA A 583 12.99 33.29 16.38
N GLY A 584 13.77 34.35 16.53
CA GLY A 584 14.91 34.41 17.46
C GLY A 584 16.22 34.60 16.73
N ALA A 585 16.83 35.77 16.94
CA ALA A 585 18.10 36.16 16.32
C ALA A 585 19.25 35.25 16.80
N GLY A 586 20.04 34.78 15.84
CA GLY A 586 21.45 34.50 16.04
C GLY A 586 21.83 33.19 16.73
N ASP A 587 21.57 32.04 16.10
CA ASP A 587 22.55 30.94 16.03
C ASP A 587 22.16 29.91 14.95
N VAL A 588 22.75 30.03 13.77
CA VAL A 588 22.51 29.11 12.63
C VAL A 588 23.19 27.74 12.86
N ALA A 589 24.14 27.64 13.80
CA ALA A 589 24.87 26.39 14.08
C ALA A 589 24.08 25.41 14.97
N ALA A 590 23.03 25.86 15.66
CA ALA A 590 22.19 24.99 16.49
C ALA A 590 21.21 24.10 15.68
N CYS A 591 20.87 24.48 14.44
CA CYS A 591 20.00 23.66 13.57
C CYS A 591 20.69 22.40 13.01
N ALA A 592 22.02 22.35 13.02
CA ALA A 592 22.79 21.30 12.35
C ALA A 592 23.08 20.05 13.21
N ARG A 593 22.74 20.04 14.50
CA ARG A 593 23.11 18.94 15.42
C ARG A 593 22.03 17.88 15.68
N ALA A 594 20.90 17.93 14.98
CA ALA A 594 19.89 16.88 15.03
C ALA A 594 20.05 15.79 13.95
N TRP A 595 21.20 15.73 13.27
CA TRP A 595 21.52 14.73 12.25
C TRP A 595 22.98 14.27 12.41
N ALA A 596 23.17 13.29 13.30
CA ALA A 596 24.25 12.31 13.26
C ALA A 596 23.67 10.97 13.73
#